data_AF-A0A838Y6W6-F1
#
_entry.id   AF-A0A838Y6W6-F1
#
_cell.length_a   1.000
_cell.length_b   1.000
_cell.length_c   1.000
_cell.angle_alpha   90.00
_cell.angle_beta   90.00
_cell.angle_gamma   90.00
#
_symmetry.space_group_name_H-M   'P 1'
#
loop_
_entity.id
_entity.type
_entity.pdbx_description
1 polymer ?
#
loop_
_entity_poly.entity_id
_entity_poly.type
_entity_poly.pdbx_seq_one_letter_code
_entity_poly.pdbx_strand_id
1 'polypeptide(L)'
;MNLRKSFLILNGLLIFNHLIKGVLIGTPWIGLLIWSLPLMIFEYKAYTNPTAKVYQVFGFIILIYFMSSCLVVFGLPNPGLLNWLELLLIVSLFFVGVYAARERLNVK
;
A
#
# COMPACT_ATOMS: atom_id res chain seq x y z
N MET A 1 4.05 -19.56 2.17
CA MET A 1 3.07 -18.64 1.55
C MET A 1 3.80 -17.84 0.48
N ASN A 2 3.27 -17.71 -0.73
CA ASN A 2 3.96 -16.97 -1.80
C ASN A 2 3.88 -15.47 -1.51
N LEU A 3 4.96 -14.87 -0.98
CA LEU A 3 5.01 -13.48 -0.51
C LEU A 3 4.64 -12.48 -1.62
N ARG A 4 4.98 -12.80 -2.87
CA ARG A 4 4.53 -12.00 -4.03
C ARG A 4 3.01 -12.01 -4.18
N LYS A 5 2.35 -13.16 -4.03
CA LYS A 5 0.87 -13.22 -4.11
C LYS A 5 0.23 -12.43 -2.97
N SER A 6 0.75 -12.57 -1.76
CA SER A 6 0.28 -11.80 -0.61
C SER A 6 0.45 -10.29 -0.82
N PHE A 7 1.60 -9.87 -1.37
CA PHE A 7 1.84 -8.47 -1.72
C PHE A 7 0.78 -7.95 -2.70
N LEU A 8 0.52 -8.66 -3.80
CA LEU A 8 -0.45 -8.25 -4.81
C LEU A 8 -1.87 -8.16 -4.23
N ILE A 9 -2.29 -9.16 -3.45
CA ILE A 9 -3.62 -9.15 -2.83
C ILE A 9 -3.76 -7.96 -1.87
N LEU A 10 -2.78 -7.74 -0.98
CA LEU A 10 -2.85 -6.66 0.00
C LEU A 10 -2.77 -5.27 -0.65
N ASN A 11 -1.94 -5.11 -1.69
CA ASN A 11 -1.82 -3.83 -2.40
C ASN A 11 -3.08 -3.53 -3.23
N GLY A 12 -3.65 -4.54 -3.87
CA GLY A 12 -4.95 -4.42 -4.53
C GLY A 12 -6.07 -4.02 -3.55
N LEU A 13 -6.11 -4.63 -2.37
CA LEU A 13 -7.05 -4.25 -1.30
C LEU A 13 -6.79 -2.82 -0.81
N LEU A 14 -5.54 -2.39 -0.68
CA LEU A 14 -5.20 -1.02 -0.28
C LEU A 14 -5.70 -0.01 -1.32
N ILE A 15 -5.43 -0.25 -2.61
CA ILE A 15 -5.91 0.60 -3.71
C ILE A 15 -7.43 0.68 -3.68
N PHE A 16 -8.11 -0.47 -3.55
CA PHE A 16 -9.58 -0.51 -3.50
C PHE A 16 -10.14 0.25 -2.30
N ASN A 17 -9.59 0.05 -1.11
CA ASN A 17 -9.99 0.78 0.10
C ASN A 17 -9.77 2.29 -0.06
N HIS A 18 -8.62 2.68 -0.59
CA HIS A 18 -8.26 4.09 -0.82
C HIS A 18 -9.23 4.76 -1.80
N LEU A 19 -9.58 4.09 -2.90
CA LEU A 19 -10.53 4.58 -3.90
C LEU A 19 -11.95 4.71 -3.33
N ILE A 20 -12.47 3.69 -2.62
CA ILE A 20 -13.79 3.77 -1.98
C ILE A 20 -13.82 4.94 -1.01
N LYS A 21 -12.85 4.99 -0.10
CA LYS A 21 -12.78 6.05 0.91
C LYS A 21 -12.74 7.43 0.26
N GLY A 22 -11.92 7.60 -0.77
CA GLY A 22 -11.78 8.86 -1.48
C GLY A 22 -13.05 9.30 -2.20
N VAL A 23 -13.79 8.38 -2.82
CA VAL A 23 -15.10 8.69 -3.42
C VAL A 23 -16.11 9.11 -2.34
N LEU A 24 -16.14 8.42 -1.19
CA LEU A 24 -17.05 8.74 -0.09
C LEU A 24 -16.80 10.11 0.55
N ILE A 25 -15.55 10.56 0.60
CA ILE A 25 -15.16 11.86 1.18
C ILE A 25 -15.26 12.99 0.13
N GLY A 26 -15.52 12.66 -1.14
CA GLY A 26 -15.60 13.65 -2.22
C GLY A 26 -14.23 14.17 -2.66
N THR A 27 -13.18 13.35 -2.52
CA THR A 27 -11.84 13.70 -3.01
C THR A 27 -11.89 13.92 -4.53
N PRO A 28 -11.30 15.00 -5.06
CA PRO A 28 -11.23 15.23 -6.51
C PRO A 28 -10.61 14.04 -7.25
N TRP A 29 -11.16 13.68 -8.41
CA TRP A 29 -10.69 12.56 -9.23
C TRP A 29 -9.19 12.61 -9.54
N ILE A 30 -8.66 13.81 -9.82
CA ILE A 30 -7.23 14.00 -10.07
C ILE A 30 -6.38 13.65 -8.83
N GLY A 31 -6.87 13.97 -7.63
CA GLY A 31 -6.22 13.61 -6.38
C GLY A 31 -6.21 12.10 -6.18
N LEU A 32 -7.35 11.43 -6.42
CA LEU A 32 -7.44 9.97 -6.32
C LEU A 32 -6.49 9.25 -7.27
N LEU A 33 -6.36 9.75 -8.50
CA LEU A 33 -5.42 9.19 -9.47
C LEU A 33 -3.97 9.38 -9.01
N ILE A 34 -3.58 10.59 -8.60
CA ILE A 34 -2.22 10.88 -8.14
C ILE A 34 -1.83 9.99 -6.95
N TRP A 35 -2.73 9.81 -5.98
CA TRP A 35 -2.46 8.98 -4.80
C TRP A 35 -2.60 7.47 -5.04
N SER A 36 -3.29 7.03 -6.09
CA SER A 36 -3.38 5.60 -6.41
C SER A 36 -2.26 5.14 -7.36
N LEU A 37 -1.71 6.05 -8.16
CA LEU A 37 -0.79 5.73 -9.25
C LEU A 37 0.53 5.09 -8.79
N PRO A 38 1.21 5.56 -7.71
CA PRO A 38 2.38 4.87 -7.17
C PRO A 38 2.06 3.42 -6.75
N LEU A 39 0.92 3.20 -6.10
CA LEU A 39 0.50 1.85 -5.69
C LEU A 39 0.26 0.95 -6.91
N MET A 40 -0.44 1.44 -7.93
CA MET A 40 -0.71 0.72 -9.18
C MET A 40 0.56 0.38 -9.98
N ILE A 41 1.52 1.31 -10.05
CA ILE A 41 2.79 1.06 -10.76
C ILE A 41 3.57 -0.07 -10.08
N PHE A 42 3.62 -0.09 -8.75
CA PHE A 42 4.36 -1.10 -8.02
C PHE A 42 3.64 -2.44 -7.95
N GLU A 43 2.29 -2.45 -7.94
CA GLU A 43 1.46 -3.63 -8.22
C GLU A 43 1.90 -4.29 -9.54
N TYR A 44 1.89 -3.52 -10.63
CA TYR A 44 2.22 -4.00 -11.96
C TYR A 44 3.67 -4.48 -12.05
N LYS A 45 4.62 -3.76 -11.44
CA LYS A 45 6.03 -4.18 -11.39
C LYS A 45 6.23 -5.46 -10.58
N ALA A 46 5.55 -5.61 -9.44
CA ALA A 46 5.59 -6.84 -8.66
C ALA A 46 4.92 -8.02 -9.39
N TYR A 47 3.96 -7.76 -10.27
CA TYR A 47 3.36 -8.77 -11.13
C TYR A 47 4.28 -9.18 -12.30
N THR A 48 4.90 -8.23 -12.99
CA THR A 48 5.68 -8.52 -14.21
C THR A 48 7.14 -8.87 -13.94
N ASN A 49 7.80 -8.15 -13.03
CA ASN A 49 9.22 -8.32 -12.74
C ASN A 49 9.52 -8.13 -11.22
N PRO A 50 9.21 -9.14 -10.38
CA PRO A 50 9.35 -9.06 -8.93
C PRO A 50 10.83 -9.13 -8.50
N THR A 51 11.50 -7.99 -8.46
CA THR A 51 12.88 -7.85 -7.95
C THR A 51 12.90 -7.37 -6.50
N ALA A 52 14.00 -7.64 -5.78
CA ALA A 52 14.19 -7.11 -4.42
C ALA A 52 14.06 -5.57 -4.37
N LYS A 53 14.59 -4.88 -5.39
CA LYS A 53 14.52 -3.42 -5.51
C LYS A 53 13.09 -2.89 -5.62
N VAL A 54 12.20 -3.61 -6.32
CA VAL A 54 10.77 -3.23 -6.42
C VAL A 54 10.14 -3.18 -5.02
N TYR A 55 10.33 -4.23 -4.23
CA TYR A 55 9.77 -4.31 -2.88
C TYR A 55 10.43 -3.32 -1.90
N GLN A 56 11.75 -3.09 -1.99
CA GLN A 56 12.45 -2.10 -1.17
C GLN A 56 11.98 -0.67 -1.46
N VAL A 57 11.90 -0.27 -2.73
CA VAL A 57 11.42 1.06 -3.12
C VAL A 57 9.95 1.24 -2.73
N PHE A 58 9.13 0.20 -2.90
CA PHE A 58 7.75 0.22 -2.40
C PHE A 58 7.68 0.43 -0.89
N GLY A 59 8.60 -0.17 -0.11
CA GLY A 59 8.71 0.06 1.33
C GLY A 59 8.92 1.53 1.70
N PHE A 60 9.66 2.31 0.91
CA PHE A 60 9.77 3.75 1.12
C PHE A 60 8.48 4.50 0.75
N ILE A 61 7.83 4.10 -0.34
CA ILE A 61 6.57 4.68 -0.78
C ILE A 61 5.50 4.47 0.30
N ILE A 62 5.33 3.24 0.79
CA ILE A 62 4.26 2.91 1.75
C ILE A 62 4.44 3.63 3.10
N LEU A 63 5.66 4.03 3.47
CA LEU A 63 5.91 4.88 4.64
C LEU A 63 5.32 6.29 4.50
N ILE A 64 5.23 6.84 3.28
CA ILE A 64 4.54 8.12 3.03
C ILE A 64 3.04 7.95 3.30
N TYR A 65 2.44 6.85 2.83
CA TYR A 65 1.03 6.52 3.10
C TYR A 65 0.79 6.29 4.59
N PHE A 66 1.75 5.65 5.28
CA PHE A 66 1.69 5.45 6.73
C PHE A 66 1.59 6.80 7.47
N MET A 67 2.45 7.77 7.14
CA MET A 67 2.39 9.09 7.78
C MET A 67 1.03 9.76 7.55
N SER A 68 0.50 9.71 6.33
CA SER A 68 -0.83 10.26 6.03
C SER A 68 -1.95 9.53 6.79
N SER A 69 -1.90 8.20 6.87
CA SER A 69 -2.88 7.38 7.59
C SER A 69 -2.87 7.67 9.09
N CYS A 70 -1.69 7.83 9.70
CA CYS A 70 -1.54 8.19 11.10
C CYS A 70 -2.17 9.55 11.45
N LEU A 71 -2.05 10.55 10.57
CA LEU A 71 -2.71 11.86 10.77
C LEU A 71 -4.24 11.71 10.87
N VAL A 72 -4.82 10.78 10.10
CA VAL A 72 -6.27 10.55 10.10
C VAL A 72 -6.69 9.68 11.28
N VAL A 73 -6.02 8.55 11.51
CA VAL A 73 -6.39 7.58 12.54
C VAL A 73 -6.13 8.12 13.95
N PHE A 74 -5.02 8.80 14.16
CA PHE A 74 -4.67 9.31 15.50
C PHE A 74 -4.98 10.80 15.68
N GLY A 75 -5.17 11.55 14.59
CA GLY A 75 -5.45 12.99 14.65
C GLY A 75 -6.94 13.35 14.64
N LEU A 76 -7.85 12.46 14.19
CA LEU A 76 -9.29 12.70 14.23
C LEU A 76 -9.91 12.09 15.50
N PRO A 77 -10.96 12.72 16.08
CA PRO A 77 -11.60 12.22 17.30
C PRO A 77 -12.37 10.92 17.10
N ASN A 78 -12.89 10.64 15.90
CA ASN A 78 -13.64 9.42 15.57
C ASN A 78 -13.28 8.93 14.17
N PRO A 79 -12.10 8.32 13.97
CA PRO A 79 -11.69 7.79 12.68
C PRO A 79 -12.59 6.62 12.25
N GLY A 80 -13.17 6.72 11.05
CA GLY A 80 -14.01 5.66 10.49
C GLY A 80 -13.25 4.35 10.23
N LEU A 81 -13.99 3.24 10.08
CA LEU A 81 -13.44 1.89 9.91
C LEU A 81 -12.48 1.77 8.70
N LEU A 82 -12.80 2.44 7.58
CA LEU A 82 -11.94 2.42 6.39
C LEU A 82 -10.56 3.07 6.63
N ASN A 83 -10.44 3.98 7.59
CA ASN A 83 -9.15 4.57 7.98
C ASN A 83 -8.29 3.57 8.76
N TRP A 84 -8.90 2.85 9.69
CA TRP A 84 -8.24 1.77 10.43
C TRP A 84 -7.83 0.62 9.50
N LEU A 85 -8.70 0.23 8.57
CA LEU A 85 -8.39 -0.78 7.57
C LEU A 85 -7.21 -0.34 6.69
N GLU A 86 -7.16 0.93 6.28
CA GLU A 86 -6.05 1.47 5.51
C GLU A 86 -4.73 1.37 6.28
N LEU A 87 -4.70 1.78 7.55
CA LEU A 87 -3.52 1.66 8.41
C LEU A 87 -3.05 0.21 8.54
N LEU A 88 -3.97 -0.72 8.78
CA LEU A 88 -3.66 -2.15 8.88
C LEU A 88 -3.09 -2.72 7.57
N LEU A 89 -3.65 -2.34 6.43
CA LEU A 89 -3.16 -2.75 5.12
C LEU A 89 -1.75 -2.20 4.85
N ILE A 90 -1.51 -0.92 5.14
CA ILE A 90 -0.21 -0.25 5.01
C ILE A 90 0.86 -0.97 5.85
N VAL A 91 0.58 -1.22 7.13
CA VAL A 91 1.51 -1.91 8.04
C VAL A 91 1.79 -3.34 7.55
N SER A 92 0.74 -4.06 7.15
CA SER A 92 0.87 -5.42 6.61
C SER A 92 1.72 -5.44 5.34
N LEU A 93 1.49 -4.49 4.43
CA LEU A 93 2.24 -4.32 3.18
C LEU A 93 3.71 -3.98 3.42
N PHE A 94 4.01 -3.16 4.43
CA PHE A 94 5.39 -2.87 4.80
C PHE A 94 6.13 -4.15 5.18
N PHE A 95 5.58 -4.97 6.08
CA PHE A 95 6.19 -6.24 6.47
C PHE A 95 6.31 -7.20 5.29
N VAL A 96 5.21 -7.42 4.55
CA VAL A 96 5.22 -8.32 3.38
C VAL A 96 6.23 -7.86 2.33
N GLY A 97 6.34 -6.56 2.09
CA GLY A 97 7.34 -5.98 1.17
C GLY A 97 8.78 -6.24 1.63
N VAL A 98 9.09 -6.01 2.91
CA VAL A 98 10.42 -6.28 3.47
C VAL A 98 10.79 -7.76 3.37
N TYR A 99 9.87 -8.66 3.74
CA TYR A 99 10.10 -10.10 3.64
C TYR A 99 10.21 -10.57 2.18
N ALA A 100 9.40 -10.03 1.27
CA ALA A 100 9.49 -10.35 -0.16
C ALA A 100 10.82 -9.87 -0.75
N ALA A 101 11.31 -8.69 -0.35
CA ALA A 101 12.63 -8.21 -0.75
C ALA A 101 13.74 -9.16 -0.28
N ARG A 102 13.70 -9.58 0.98
CA ARG A 102 14.66 -10.53 1.55
C ARG A 102 14.64 -11.88 0.83
N GLU A 103 13.45 -12.43 0.56
CA GLU A 103 13.29 -13.66 -0.22
C GLU A 103 13.97 -13.52 -1.58
N ARG A 104 13.78 -12.40 -2.29
CA ARG A 104 14.41 -12.15 -3.59
C ARG A 104 15.92 -11.93 -3.54
N LEU A 105 16.48 -11.51 -2.42
CA LEU A 105 17.93 -11.38 -2.24
C LEU A 105 18.58 -12.73 -1.92
N ASN A 106 17.90 -13.59 -1.17
CA ASN A 106 18.39 -14.90 -0.73
C ASN A 106 18.28 -16.01 -1.78
N VAL A 107 17.63 -15.75 -2.91
CA VAL A 107 17.52 -16.68 -4.05
C VAL A 107 18.75 -16.56 -4.98
N LYS A 108 19.76 -15.76 -4.60
CA LYS A 108 21.07 -15.71 -5.24
C LYS A 108 22.02 -16.75 -4.65
#